data_AF-A0A9D6IF84-F1
#
_entry.id   AF-A0A9D6IF84-F1
#
_cell.length_a   1.000
_cell.length_b   1.000
_cell.length_c   1.000
_cell.angle_alpha   90.00
_cell.angle_beta   90.00
_cell.angle_gamma   90.00
#
_symmetry.space_group_name_H-M   'P 1'
#
loop_
_entity.id
_entity.type
_entity.pdbx_description
1 polymer ?
#
loop_
_entity_poly.entity_id
_entity_poly.type
_entity_poly.pdbx_seq_one_letter_code
_entity_poly.pdbx_strand_id
1 'polypeptide(L)'
;MNDPKEKRTAERYPVNFSSSCDFISPVLEDFGPARVKNLSCEGVGLISSQPLDTGMLIVINLVNPAQKASKTLLTRVIHCTKQAGGTYLIGGNFVTPITYDELRLFVM
;
A
#
# COMPACT_ATOMS: atom_id res chain seq x y z
N MET A 1 -22.58 29.59 -22.11
CA MET A 1 -21.21 30.11 -22.21
C MET A 1 -20.60 29.95 -20.82
N ASN A 2 -19.85 28.86 -20.57
CA ASN A 2 -19.22 28.62 -19.26
C ASN A 2 -18.28 29.78 -18.94
N ASP A 3 -18.34 30.25 -17.70
CA ASP A 3 -17.33 31.17 -17.18
C ASP A 3 -15.99 30.40 -17.21
N PRO A 4 -14.97 30.87 -17.96
CA PRO A 4 -13.74 30.12 -18.25
C PRO A 4 -12.93 29.71 -17.01
N LYS A 5 -13.38 30.02 -15.79
CA LYS A 5 -12.75 29.69 -14.53
C LYS A 5 -13.31 28.45 -13.80
N GLU A 6 -14.47 27.90 -14.15
CA GLU A 6 -15.05 26.74 -13.42
C GLU A 6 -14.48 25.40 -13.90
N LYS A 7 -14.13 24.51 -12.95
CA LYS A 7 -13.33 23.31 -13.20
C LYS A 7 -13.95 22.00 -12.74
N ARG A 8 -15.09 22.00 -12.03
CA ARG A 8 -15.68 20.76 -11.50
C ARG A 8 -16.50 20.01 -12.55
N THR A 9 -16.29 18.69 -12.60
CA THR A 9 -16.96 17.75 -13.53
C THR A 9 -18.24 17.13 -12.97
N ALA A 10 -18.41 17.09 -11.64
CA ALA A 10 -19.57 16.51 -10.97
C ALA A 10 -20.26 17.55 -10.10
N GLU A 11 -21.60 17.56 -10.17
CA GLU A 11 -22.44 18.36 -9.30
C GLU A 11 -22.22 17.91 -7.85
N ARG A 12 -21.97 18.88 -6.96
CA ARG A 12 -21.87 18.61 -5.52
C ARG A 12 -23.19 18.97 -4.89
N TYR A 13 -23.77 18.01 -4.20
CA TYR A 13 -25.01 18.23 -3.49
C TYR A 13 -24.70 18.85 -2.13
N PRO A 14 -25.44 19.89 -1.73
CA PRO A 14 -25.38 20.36 -0.37
C PRO A 14 -25.71 19.20 0.56
N VAL A 15 -24.86 19.02 1.56
CA VAL A 15 -25.09 18.07 2.63
C VAL A 15 -25.94 18.73 3.71
N ASN A 16 -26.72 17.95 4.45
CA ASN A 16 -27.50 18.52 5.55
C ASN A 16 -26.58 19.02 6.68
N PHE A 17 -27.08 19.93 7.52
CA PHE A 17 -26.31 20.51 8.63
C PHE A 17 -25.77 19.46 9.60
N SER A 18 -26.40 18.30 9.63
CA SER A 18 -25.96 17.14 10.39
C SER A 18 -24.81 16.33 9.75
N SER A 19 -24.26 16.71 8.58
CA SER A 19 -23.17 15.96 7.90
C SER A 19 -21.78 16.54 8.19
N SER A 20 -20.83 15.70 8.62
CA SER A 20 -19.43 16.07 8.89
C SER A 20 -18.43 15.00 8.37
N CYS A 21 -17.17 15.37 8.15
CA CYS A 21 -16.08 14.50 7.66
C CYS A 21 -14.70 15.07 8.08
N ASP A 22 -13.75 14.18 8.41
CA ASP A 22 -12.37 14.50 8.80
C ASP A 22 -11.34 13.75 7.93
N PHE A 23 -10.07 14.20 7.93
CA PHE A 23 -8.96 13.61 7.17
C PHE A 23 -8.46 12.27 7.73
N ILE A 24 -7.90 11.43 6.84
CA ILE A 24 -7.40 10.08 7.16
C ILE A 24 -5.90 9.85 6.78
N SER A 25 -5.01 10.83 7.04
CA SER A 25 -3.52 10.73 7.00
C SER A 25 -2.76 10.93 5.65
N PRO A 26 -1.42 11.23 5.62
CA PRO A 26 -0.68 11.69 4.44
C PRO A 26 0.01 10.60 3.58
N VAL A 27 0.42 11.01 2.37
CA VAL A 27 0.93 10.19 1.24
C VAL A 27 2.47 10.18 1.18
N LEU A 28 3.06 9.00 1.41
CA LEU A 28 4.43 8.50 1.14
C LEU A 28 5.67 9.27 1.68
N GLU A 29 6.27 8.74 2.74
CA GLU A 29 7.72 8.81 3.00
C GLU A 29 8.46 7.77 2.11
N ASP A 30 9.64 8.09 1.57
CA ASP A 30 10.50 7.12 0.86
C ASP A 30 11.28 6.29 1.88
N PHE A 31 10.88 5.04 2.03
CA PHE A 31 11.45 4.09 2.99
C PHE A 31 12.63 3.28 2.44
N GLY A 32 13.05 3.56 1.20
CA GLY A 32 14.11 2.85 0.50
C GLY A 32 13.72 1.44 0.05
N PRO A 33 14.70 0.65 -0.45
CA PRO A 33 14.44 -0.68 -0.98
C PRO A 33 14.07 -1.68 0.12
N ALA A 34 13.02 -2.47 -0.10
CA ALA A 34 12.64 -3.59 0.73
C ALA A 34 12.81 -4.93 -0.01
N ARG A 35 13.08 -6.01 0.73
CA ARG A 35 13.13 -7.38 0.20
C ARG A 35 11.92 -8.17 0.65
N VAL A 36 11.29 -8.91 -0.26
CA VAL A 36 10.20 -9.83 0.08
C VAL A 36 10.77 -11.05 0.79
N LYS A 37 10.26 -11.38 1.98
CA LYS A 37 10.62 -12.56 2.77
C LYS A 37 9.68 -13.72 2.52
N ASN A 38 8.38 -13.45 2.45
CA ASN A 38 7.33 -14.41 2.14
C ASN A 38 6.10 -13.68 1.58
N LEU A 39 5.19 -14.44 0.97
CA LEU A 39 4.00 -13.91 0.31
C LEU A 39 2.84 -14.89 0.49
N SER A 40 1.63 -14.37 0.69
CA SER A 40 0.37 -15.10 0.66
C SER A 40 -0.66 -14.34 -0.19
N CYS A 41 -1.87 -14.87 -0.35
CA CYS A 41 -2.95 -14.14 -1.04
C CYS A 41 -3.39 -12.87 -0.28
N GLU A 42 -3.23 -12.85 1.04
CA GLU A 42 -3.73 -11.79 1.91
C GLU A 42 -2.65 -10.77 2.31
N GLY A 43 -1.38 -11.15 2.22
CA GLY A 43 -0.31 -10.31 2.74
C GLY A 43 1.09 -10.72 2.35
N VAL A 44 2.05 -10.00 2.93
CA VAL A 44 3.47 -10.05 2.59
C VAL A 44 4.32 -9.85 3.84
N GLY A 45 5.44 -10.56 3.90
CA GLY A 45 6.55 -10.25 4.80
C GLY A 45 7.64 -9.52 4.04
N LEU A 46 8.11 -8.39 4.57
CA LEU A 46 9.13 -7.53 3.99
C LEU A 46 10.32 -7.37 4.95
N ILE A 47 11.51 -7.17 4.41
CA ILE A 47 12.70 -6.77 5.15
C ILE A 47 13.12 -5.38 4.65
N SER A 48 13.24 -4.42 5.55
CA SER A 48 13.63 -3.02 5.25
C SER A 48 14.82 -2.57 6.10
N SER A 49 15.53 -1.54 5.64
CA SER A 49 16.56 -0.82 6.42
C SER A 49 15.98 0.21 7.38
N GLN A 50 14.73 0.63 7.16
CA GLN A 50 14.03 1.59 8.00
C GLN A 50 12.81 0.95 8.68
N PRO A 51 12.47 1.38 9.91
CA PRO A 51 11.23 0.97 10.55
C PRO A 51 10.03 1.59 9.84
N LEU A 52 8.91 0.87 9.81
CA LEU A 52 7.61 1.40 9.42
C LEU A 52 6.63 1.35 10.58
N ASP A 53 5.78 2.35 10.67
CA ASP A 53 4.75 2.41 11.69
C ASP A 53 3.64 1.40 11.41
N THR A 54 3.22 0.70 12.47
CA THR A 54 2.08 -0.21 12.39
C THR A 54 0.79 0.57 12.08
N GLY A 55 -0.04 0.03 11.19
CA GLY A 55 -1.26 0.68 10.72
C GLY A 55 -1.06 1.62 9.51
N MET A 56 0.18 1.98 9.19
CA MET A 56 0.50 2.81 8.03
C MET A 56 0.07 2.12 6.73
N LEU A 57 -0.52 2.90 5.82
CA LEU A 57 -0.78 2.46 4.45
C LEU A 57 0.44 2.78 3.60
N ILE A 58 1.05 1.74 3.04
CA ILE A 58 2.19 1.82 2.14
C ILE A 58 1.81 1.26 0.77
N VAL A 59 2.51 1.72 -0.26
CA VAL A 59 2.40 1.18 -1.61
C VAL A 59 3.65 0.34 -1.86
N ILE A 60 3.46 -0.92 -2.22
CA ILE A 60 4.56 -1.83 -2.55
C ILE A 60 4.48 -2.24 -4.02
N ASN A 61 5.62 -2.56 -4.63
CA ASN A 61 5.68 -3.16 -5.95
C ASN A 61 6.37 -4.53 -5.87
N LEU A 62 5.60 -5.60 -6.11
CA LEU A 62 6.12 -6.97 -6.21
C LEU A 62 6.59 -7.21 -7.65
N VAL A 63 7.81 -7.73 -7.81
CA VAL A 63 8.41 -8.00 -9.13
C VAL A 63 9.02 -9.40 -9.13
N ASN A 64 8.67 -10.20 -10.14
CA ASN A 64 9.33 -11.47 -10.45
C ASN A 64 9.89 -11.41 -11.89
N PRO A 65 11.20 -11.13 -12.06
CA PRO A 65 11.82 -11.02 -13.38
C PRO A 65 11.78 -12.33 -14.19
N ALA A 66 11.86 -13.50 -13.54
CA ALA A 66 11.89 -14.79 -14.22
C ALA A 66 10.57 -15.08 -14.94
N GLN A 67 9.45 -14.68 -14.34
CA GLN A 67 8.11 -14.78 -14.94
C GLN A 67 7.67 -13.50 -15.67
N LYS A 68 8.52 -12.47 -15.74
CA LYS A 68 8.19 -11.13 -16.28
C LYS A 68 6.91 -10.55 -15.65
N ALA A 69 6.69 -10.78 -14.35
CA ALA A 69 5.51 -10.35 -13.62
C ALA A 69 5.81 -9.17 -12.68
N SER A 70 4.86 -8.24 -12.56
CA SER A 70 4.92 -7.10 -11.64
C SER A 70 3.52 -6.74 -11.14
N LYS A 71 3.36 -6.41 -9.86
CA LYS A 71 2.08 -5.99 -9.27
C LYS A 71 2.27 -4.98 -8.14
N THR A 72 1.57 -3.85 -8.24
CA THR A 72 1.56 -2.80 -7.20
C THR A 72 0.36 -2.97 -6.27
N LEU A 73 0.58 -2.88 -4.96
CA LEU A 73 -0.41 -3.16 -3.93
C LEU A 73 -0.39 -2.11 -2.83
N LEU A 74 -1.56 -1.60 -2.46
CA LEU A 74 -1.74 -0.90 -1.19
C LEU A 74 -1.70 -1.94 -0.07
N THR A 75 -0.85 -1.71 0.92
CA THR A 75 -0.57 -2.64 2.01
C THR A 75 -0.64 -1.89 3.33
N ARG A 76 -1.37 -2.43 4.30
CA ARG A 76 -1.37 -1.92 5.67
C ARG A 76 -0.32 -2.67 6.48
N VAL A 77 0.59 -1.94 7.11
CA VAL A 77 1.59 -2.52 8.01
C VAL A 77 0.89 -3.12 9.26
N ILE A 78 1.19 -4.37 9.59
CA ILE A 78 0.60 -5.14 10.70
C ILE A 78 1.57 -5.29 11.88
N HIS A 79 2.85 -5.45 11.61
CA HIS A 79 3.90 -5.44 12.64
C HIS A 79 5.25 -5.05 12.05
N CYS A 80 6.15 -4.54 12.89
CA CYS A 80 7.53 -4.20 12.54
C CYS A 80 8.45 -4.66 13.69
N THR A 81 9.38 -5.58 13.40
CA THR A 81 10.27 -6.18 14.41
C THR A 81 11.72 -5.97 14.00
N LYS A 82 12.50 -5.27 14.82
CA LYS A 82 13.94 -5.11 14.62
C LYS A 82 14.62 -6.48 14.59
N GLN A 83 15.46 -6.70 13.59
CA GLN A 83 16.25 -7.91 13.37
C GLN A 83 17.73 -7.65 13.68
N ALA A 84 18.52 -8.72 13.77
CA ALA A 84 19.97 -8.60 13.79
C ALA A 84 20.48 -7.88 12.52
N GLY A 85 21.60 -7.16 12.66
CA GLY A 85 22.20 -6.42 11.53
C GLY A 85 21.50 -5.10 11.19
N GLY A 86 20.61 -4.60 12.05
CA GLY A 86 20.01 -3.26 11.90
C GLY A 86 18.88 -3.17 10.88
N THR A 87 18.30 -4.31 10.48
CA THR A 87 17.13 -4.35 9.58
C THR A 87 15.83 -4.55 10.36
N TYR A 88 14.70 -4.42 9.69
CA TYR A 88 13.36 -4.58 10.25
C TYR A 88 12.57 -5.61 9.44
N LEU A 89 11.94 -6.55 10.14
CA LEU A 89 10.97 -7.48 9.57
C LEU A 89 9.58 -6.86 9.70
N ILE A 90 8.92 -6.67 8.56
CA ILE A 90 7.64 -5.99 8.45
C ILE A 90 6.61 -6.97 7.91
N GLY A 91 5.51 -7.18 8.63
CA GLY A 91 4.35 -7.90 8.12
C GLY A 91 3.31 -6.91 7.60
N GLY A 92 2.70 -7.17 6.46
CA GLY A 92 1.67 -6.32 5.87
C GLY A 92 0.52 -7.09 5.24
N ASN A 93 -0.70 -6.56 5.33
CA ASN A 93 -1.88 -7.09 4.63
C ASN A 93 -2.26 -6.19 3.46
N PHE A 94 -2.69 -6.78 2.34
CA PHE A 94 -3.14 -6.02 1.18
C PHE A 94 -4.53 -5.41 1.43
N VAL A 95 -4.73 -4.17 0.97
CA VAL A 95 -6.05 -3.50 0.96
C VAL A 95 -7.00 -4.25 0.02
N THR A 96 -6.46 -4.69 -1.13
CA THR A 96 -7.15 -5.60 -2.05
C THR A 96 -6.32 -6.89 -2.13
N PRO A 97 -6.80 -8.02 -1.58
CA PRO A 97 -6.12 -9.31 -1.68
C PRO A 97 -5.82 -9.69 -3.13
N ILE A 98 -4.78 -10.50 -3.31
CA ILE A 98 -4.43 -11.04 -4.63
C ILE A 98 -5.03 -12.44 -4.79
N THR A 99 -5.36 -12.80 -6.02
CA THR A 99 -5.87 -14.14 -6.31
C THR A 99 -4.75 -15.19 -6.24
N TYR A 100 -5.12 -16.46 -6.17
CA TYR A 100 -4.14 -17.54 -6.18
C TYR A 100 -3.36 -17.63 -7.51
N ASP A 101 -4.01 -17.34 -8.63
CA ASP A 101 -3.35 -17.30 -9.94
C ASP A 101 -2.33 -16.16 -10.01
N GLU A 102 -2.65 -15.01 -9.42
CA GLU A 102 -1.70 -13.90 -9.30
C GLU A 102 -0.55 -14.26 -8.35
N LEU A 103 -0.83 -14.90 -7.21
CA LEU A 103 0.19 -15.34 -6.26
C LEU A 103 1.23 -16.23 -6.94
N ARG A 104 0.80 -17.18 -7.77
CA ARG A 104 1.67 -18.11 -8.52
C ARG A 104 2.66 -17.44 -9.45
N LEU A 105 2.39 -16.20 -9.88
CA LEU A 105 3.35 -15.42 -10.68
C LEU A 105 4.55 -14.94 -9.85
N PHE A 106 4.40 -14.89 -8.52
CA PHE A 106 5.40 -14.38 -7.58
C PHE A 106 5.95 -15.44 -6.63
N VAL A 107 5.40 -16.66 -6.62
CA VAL A 107 5.90 -17.79 -5.84
C VAL A 107 6.28 -18.94 -6.77
N MET A 108 7.59 -19.13 -6.99
CA MET A 108 8.20 -20.32 -7.60
C MET A 108 9.64 -20.44 -7.11
#